data_AF-A0A0C2FGE2-F1
#
_entry.id   AF-A0A0C2FGE2-F1
#
_cell.length_a   1.000
_cell.length_b   1.000
_cell.length_c   1.000
_cell.angle_alpha   90.00
_cell.angle_beta   90.00
_cell.angle_gamma   90.00
#
_symmetry.space_group_name_H-M   'P 1'
#
loop_
_entity.id
_entity.type
_entity.pdbx_description
1 polymer ?
#
loop_
_entity_poly.entity_id
_entity_poly.type
_entity_poly.pdbx_seq_one_letter_code
_entity_poly.pdbx_strand_id
1 'polypeptide(L)'
;MNSGQTMSTTVADDVEKATQFVLNALDKNGSELTTLQVAKELNIDHQAVVGAIKSLLTHEGIILTTDASEKSVKLTTEGSDMVTNGSAEYRVYEQVGADGALQADIMKLPFGKVGVNKALAAGWISIDKSGGTVRLLRKSNDVVDTVRAQLEALNIGAVVDPKAVAELKKRKLVSEVLTKYIIVKKGPNFTTKISKPEVDLTPEMIATGSWKNKTFKQYNFDALGVQPQCGHLHPLMKLRNH
;
A
#
# COMPACT_ATOMS: atom_id res chain seq x y z
N MET A 1 22.07 12.35 -32.40
CA MET A 1 22.28 12.06 -30.96
C MET A 1 21.33 12.95 -30.18
N ASN A 2 20.15 12.45 -29.84
CA ASN A 2 19.21 13.19 -28.99
C ASN A 2 18.87 12.28 -27.81
N SER A 3 19.75 12.32 -26.82
CA SER A 3 19.62 11.54 -25.59
C SER A 3 18.52 12.16 -24.75
N GLY A 4 17.41 11.41 -24.61
CA GLY A 4 16.24 11.81 -23.84
C GLY A 4 16.62 12.18 -22.41
N GLN A 5 16.23 13.39 -22.00
CA GLN A 5 16.08 13.74 -20.60
C GLN A 5 14.97 12.86 -20.01
N THR A 6 15.36 11.83 -19.28
CA THR A 6 14.49 11.19 -18.29
C THR A 6 14.24 12.23 -17.19
N MET A 7 13.12 12.94 -17.27
CA MET A 7 12.66 13.80 -16.18
C MET A 7 12.47 12.93 -14.93
N SER A 8 13.29 13.18 -13.92
CA SER A 8 13.10 12.61 -12.59
C SER A 8 11.91 13.32 -11.96
N THR A 9 10.70 12.78 -12.16
CA THR A 9 9.47 13.28 -11.53
C THR A 9 9.65 13.23 -10.02
N THR A 10 9.63 14.39 -9.36
CA THR A 10 9.76 14.44 -7.90
C THR A 10 8.40 14.19 -7.25
N VAL A 11 8.39 13.69 -6.01
CA VAL A 11 7.14 13.47 -5.25
C VAL A 11 6.30 14.76 -5.14
N ALA A 12 6.93 15.93 -5.14
CA ALA A 12 6.25 17.21 -5.14
C ALA A 12 5.47 17.46 -6.44
N ASP A 13 6.05 17.10 -7.60
CA ASP A 13 5.40 17.23 -8.90
C ASP A 13 4.18 16.30 -9.01
N ASP A 14 4.28 15.09 -8.46
CA ASP A 14 3.16 14.13 -8.45
C ASP A 14 2.00 14.63 -7.59
N VAL A 15 2.28 15.25 -6.44
CA VAL A 15 1.26 15.86 -5.57
C VAL A 15 0.57 17.04 -6.27
N GLU A 16 1.32 17.91 -6.94
CA GLU A 16 0.75 19.05 -7.67
C GLU A 16 -0.11 18.58 -8.86
N LYS A 17 0.39 17.60 -9.62
CA LYS A 17 -0.34 16.95 -10.71
C LYS A 17 -1.64 16.31 -10.22
N ALA A 18 -1.58 15.56 -9.12
CA ALA A 18 -2.75 14.94 -8.51
C ALA A 18 -3.76 15.99 -8.04
N THR A 19 -3.29 17.07 -7.42
CA THR A 19 -4.14 18.17 -6.95
C THR A 19 -4.93 18.79 -8.09
N GLN A 20 -4.25 19.18 -9.17
CA GLN A 20 -4.92 19.80 -10.32
C GLN A 20 -5.86 18.83 -11.03
N PHE A 21 -5.48 17.55 -11.11
CA PHE A 21 -6.32 16.52 -11.71
C PHE A 21 -7.63 16.33 -10.92
N VAL A 22 -7.55 16.18 -9.60
CA VAL A 22 -8.72 16.01 -8.73
C VAL A 22 -9.69 17.17 -8.91
N LEU A 23 -9.20 18.41 -8.88
CA LEU A 23 -10.04 19.59 -9.09
C LEU A 23 -10.69 19.61 -10.47
N ASN A 24 -9.93 19.35 -11.53
CA ASN A 24 -10.48 19.34 -12.89
C ASN A 24 -11.50 18.21 -13.11
N ALA A 25 -11.24 17.03 -12.54
CA ALA A 25 -12.12 15.87 -12.66
C ALA A 25 -13.43 16.09 -11.88
N LEU A 26 -13.36 16.65 -10.66
CA LEU A 26 -14.54 17.06 -9.91
C LEU A 26 -15.33 18.11 -10.70
N ASP A 27 -14.66 19.10 -11.28
CA ASP A 27 -15.31 20.18 -12.03
C ASP A 27 -16.15 19.65 -13.20
N LYS A 28 -15.54 18.81 -14.05
CA LYS A 28 -16.15 18.27 -15.28
C LYS A 28 -17.25 17.24 -15.03
N ASN A 29 -17.02 16.30 -14.12
CA ASN A 29 -17.90 15.13 -13.99
C ASN A 29 -18.98 15.33 -12.91
N GLY A 30 -18.86 16.35 -12.05
CA GLY A 30 -19.80 16.62 -10.95
C GLY A 30 -19.96 15.47 -9.94
N SER A 31 -19.20 14.39 -10.13
CA SER A 31 -19.32 13.10 -9.46
C SER A 31 -18.21 12.94 -8.43
N GLU A 32 -18.41 12.05 -7.48
CA GLU A 32 -17.43 11.69 -6.46
C GLU A 32 -16.24 10.95 -7.10
N LEU A 33 -15.04 11.15 -6.56
CA LEU A 33 -13.82 10.47 -7.01
C LEU A 33 -13.20 9.72 -5.84
N THR A 34 -12.55 8.60 -6.13
CA THR A 34 -11.75 7.89 -5.12
C THR A 34 -10.26 8.11 -5.33
N THR A 35 -9.49 8.13 -4.25
CA THR A 35 -8.02 8.25 -4.36
C THR A 35 -7.37 7.07 -5.10
N LEU A 36 -8.01 5.90 -5.10
CA LEU A 36 -7.56 4.73 -5.88
C LEU A 36 -7.76 4.92 -7.39
N GLN A 37 -8.91 5.47 -7.81
CA GLN A 37 -9.16 5.78 -9.22
C GLN A 37 -8.16 6.81 -9.74
N VAL A 38 -7.95 7.89 -8.99
CA VAL A 38 -7.01 8.96 -9.37
C VAL A 38 -5.58 8.44 -9.46
N ALA A 39 -5.14 7.62 -8.50
CA ALA A 39 -3.81 7.01 -8.53
C ALA A 39 -3.61 6.14 -9.78
N LYS A 40 -4.63 5.36 -10.16
CA LYS A 40 -4.61 4.50 -11.35
C LYS A 40 -4.62 5.30 -12.66
N GLU A 41 -5.45 6.34 -12.76
CA GLU A 41 -5.57 7.17 -13.95
C GLU A 41 -4.31 8.00 -14.22
N LEU A 42 -3.67 8.50 -13.17
CA LEU A 42 -2.44 9.28 -13.27
C LEU A 42 -1.16 8.42 -13.29
N ASN A 43 -1.29 7.12 -12.97
CA ASN A 43 -0.19 6.19 -12.77
C ASN A 43 0.87 6.72 -11.78
N ILE A 44 0.40 7.22 -10.63
CA ILE A 44 1.23 7.74 -9.54
C ILE A 44 0.95 7.00 -8.25
N ASP A 45 1.86 7.11 -7.29
CA ASP A 45 1.71 6.47 -5.99
C ASP A 45 0.46 6.97 -5.24
N HIS A 46 -0.24 6.03 -4.59
CA HIS A 46 -1.47 6.34 -3.85
C HIS A 46 -1.23 7.33 -2.71
N GLN A 47 -0.05 7.31 -2.07
CA GLN A 47 0.30 8.27 -1.01
C GLN A 47 0.48 9.68 -1.55
N ALA A 48 0.95 9.85 -2.79
CA ALA A 48 1.02 11.18 -3.41
C ALA A 48 -0.38 11.77 -3.60
N VAL A 49 -1.35 10.96 -4.04
CA VAL A 49 -2.75 11.37 -4.15
C VAL A 49 -3.34 11.70 -2.77
N VAL A 50 -3.09 10.86 -1.76
CA VAL A 50 -3.53 11.14 -0.38
C VAL A 50 -2.91 12.45 0.13
N GLY A 51 -1.65 12.73 -0.20
CA GLY A 51 -0.98 14.00 0.10
C GLY A 51 -1.68 15.19 -0.56
N ALA A 52 -2.05 15.06 -1.84
CA ALA A 52 -2.81 16.09 -2.57
C ALA A 52 -4.18 16.36 -1.92
N ILE A 53 -4.92 15.32 -1.54
CA ILE A 53 -6.21 15.46 -0.83
C ILE A 53 -6.03 16.16 0.52
N LYS A 54 -4.99 15.79 1.29
CA LYS A 54 -4.68 16.48 2.56
C LYS A 54 -4.33 17.94 2.35
N SER A 55 -3.57 18.27 1.30
CA SER A 55 -3.27 19.66 0.96
C SER A 55 -4.54 20.42 0.61
N LEU A 56 -5.44 19.83 -0.18
CA LEU A 56 -6.73 20.44 -0.53
C LEU A 56 -7.60 20.70 0.71
N LEU A 57 -7.61 19.77 1.67
CA LEU A 57 -8.34 19.91 2.93
C LEU A 57 -7.82 21.05 3.82
N THR A 58 -6.60 21.55 3.59
CA THR A 58 -6.10 22.74 4.32
C THR A 58 -6.83 24.02 3.90
N HIS A 59 -7.50 24.01 2.75
CA HIS A 59 -8.33 25.10 2.27
C HIS A 59 -9.79 24.81 2.58
N GLU A 60 -10.37 25.67 3.41
CA GLU A 60 -11.70 25.43 3.96
C GLU A 60 -12.79 25.37 2.88
N GLY A 61 -13.52 24.26 2.86
CA GLY A 61 -14.69 24.07 2.00
C GLY A 61 -14.39 23.85 0.52
N ILE A 62 -13.13 23.69 0.09
CA ILE A 62 -12.83 23.36 -1.32
C ILE A 62 -13.34 21.96 -1.66
N ILE A 63 -13.02 20.96 -0.83
CA ILE A 63 -13.45 19.57 -1.02
C ILE A 63 -14.11 19.02 0.25
N LEU A 64 -14.95 18.02 0.07
CA LEU A 64 -15.46 17.16 1.15
C LEU A 64 -14.88 15.77 0.97
N THR A 65 -14.52 15.12 2.08
CA THR A 65 -13.93 13.79 2.06
C THR A 65 -14.69 12.84 2.95
N THR A 66 -14.75 11.57 2.54
CA THR A 66 -15.26 10.46 3.36
C THR A 66 -14.27 9.32 3.30
N ASP A 67 -13.83 8.86 4.46
CA ASP A 67 -12.94 7.72 4.55
C ASP A 67 -13.70 6.43 4.22
N ALA A 68 -13.07 5.59 3.42
CA ALA A 68 -13.59 4.30 3.03
C ALA A 68 -12.48 3.25 3.05
N SER A 69 -12.88 1.97 3.08
CA SER A 69 -11.91 0.88 3.02
C SER A 69 -12.52 -0.34 2.36
N GLU A 70 -11.70 -1.06 1.60
CA GLU A 70 -12.05 -2.32 0.97
C GLU A 70 -11.10 -3.41 1.44
N LYS A 71 -11.65 -4.63 1.63
CA LYS A 71 -10.85 -5.81 1.95
C LYS A 71 -10.59 -6.57 0.67
N SER A 72 -9.32 -6.75 0.33
CA SER A 72 -8.88 -7.58 -0.78
C SER A 72 -8.06 -8.75 -0.28
N VAL A 73 -8.10 -9.88 -0.98
CA VAL A 73 -7.24 -11.02 -0.70
C VAL A 73 -6.00 -10.88 -1.58
N LYS A 74 -4.81 -10.89 -0.97
CA LYS A 74 -3.53 -10.87 -1.69
C LYS A 74 -2.71 -12.11 -1.34
N LEU A 75 -1.86 -12.53 -2.27
CA LEU A 75 -0.94 -13.64 -2.05
C LEU A 75 0.13 -13.23 -1.03
N THR A 76 0.52 -14.15 -0.16
CA THR A 76 1.71 -13.98 0.69
C THR A 76 2.98 -14.27 -0.12
N THR A 77 4.15 -14.02 0.46
CA THR A 77 5.43 -14.39 -0.15
C THR A 77 5.49 -15.87 -0.50
N GLU A 78 5.01 -16.73 0.40
CA GLU A 78 4.90 -18.18 0.18
C GLU A 78 3.86 -18.51 -0.90
N GLY A 79 2.69 -17.86 -0.90
CA GLY A 79 1.69 -18.07 -1.96
C GLY A 79 2.21 -17.68 -3.35
N SER A 80 2.96 -16.58 -3.45
CA SER A 80 3.60 -16.14 -4.70
C SER A 80 4.70 -17.11 -5.15
N ASP A 81 5.46 -17.68 -4.21
CA ASP A 81 6.43 -18.75 -4.51
C ASP A 81 5.73 -19.98 -5.07
N MET A 82 4.59 -20.39 -4.49
CA MET A 82 3.83 -21.55 -4.96
C MET A 82 3.19 -21.36 -6.33
N VAL A 83 2.83 -20.13 -6.71
CA VAL A 83 2.40 -19.82 -8.08
C VAL A 83 3.53 -20.04 -9.09
N THR A 84 4.76 -19.66 -8.72
CA THR A 84 5.91 -19.73 -9.62
C THR A 84 6.51 -21.13 -9.69
N ASN A 85 6.69 -21.76 -8.53
CA ASN A 85 7.46 -23.00 -8.34
C ASN A 85 6.58 -24.23 -8.06
N GLY A 86 5.25 -24.08 -7.98
CA GLY A 86 4.33 -25.13 -7.59
C GLY A 86 4.10 -25.23 -6.09
N SER A 87 3.02 -25.88 -5.69
CA SER A 87 2.69 -26.08 -4.28
C SER A 87 3.74 -26.96 -3.57
N ALA A 88 3.85 -26.81 -2.24
CA ALA A 88 4.82 -27.56 -1.45
C ALA A 88 4.64 -29.08 -1.60
N GLU A 89 3.39 -29.55 -1.61
CA GLU A 89 3.04 -30.95 -1.82
C GLU A 89 3.41 -31.46 -3.21
N TYR A 90 3.20 -30.64 -4.25
CA TYR A 90 3.55 -31.01 -5.62
C TYR A 90 5.06 -31.07 -5.82
N ARG A 91 5.79 -30.10 -5.27
CA ARG A 91 7.26 -30.08 -5.29
C ARG A 91 7.85 -31.29 -4.55
N VAL A 92 7.26 -31.70 -3.43
CA VAL A 92 7.66 -32.94 -2.75
C VAL A 92 7.37 -34.16 -3.62
N TYR A 93 6.18 -34.25 -4.22
CA TYR A 93 5.84 -35.35 -5.11
C TYR A 93 6.82 -35.47 -6.29
N GLU A 94 7.19 -34.33 -6.89
CA GLU A 94 8.20 -34.26 -7.95
C GLU A 94 9.55 -34.80 -7.48
N GLN A 95 10.05 -34.32 -6.34
CA GLN A 95 11.34 -34.73 -5.76
C GLN A 95 11.39 -36.20 -5.31
N VAL A 96 10.25 -36.80 -4.94
CA VAL A 96 10.21 -38.23 -4.60
C VAL A 96 10.49 -39.12 -5.81
N GLY A 97 10.16 -38.69 -7.03
CA GLY A 97 10.40 -39.46 -8.24
C GLY A 97 9.69 -40.83 -8.26
N ALA A 98 9.95 -41.64 -9.29
CA ALA A 98 9.42 -43.00 -9.41
C ALA A 98 10.16 -43.99 -8.47
N ASP A 99 11.46 -43.78 -8.25
CA ASP A 99 12.33 -44.65 -7.45
C ASP A 99 12.27 -44.36 -5.93
N GLY A 100 11.46 -43.38 -5.54
CA GLY A 100 11.35 -42.89 -4.18
C GLY A 100 12.53 -42.02 -3.73
N ALA A 101 12.35 -41.33 -2.59
CA ALA A 101 13.37 -40.48 -2.01
C ALA A 101 13.51 -40.71 -0.50
N LEU A 102 14.68 -40.38 0.05
CA LEU A 102 14.90 -40.38 1.49
C LEU A 102 14.13 -39.23 2.13
N GLN A 103 13.32 -39.53 3.14
CA GLN A 103 12.57 -38.49 3.86
C GLN A 103 13.50 -37.43 4.47
N ALA A 104 14.68 -37.83 4.93
CA ALA A 104 15.66 -36.94 5.55
C ALA A 104 16.13 -35.82 4.61
N ASP A 105 16.28 -36.10 3.32
CA ASP A 105 16.75 -35.10 2.35
C ASP A 105 15.64 -34.14 1.95
N ILE A 106 14.43 -34.66 1.77
CA ILE A 106 13.25 -33.82 1.52
C ILE A 106 12.99 -32.90 2.71
N MET A 107 13.10 -33.38 3.96
CA MET A 107 12.86 -32.56 5.16
C MET A 107 13.86 -31.42 5.36
N LYS A 108 15.04 -31.45 4.72
CA LYS A 108 16.00 -30.32 4.73
C LYS A 108 15.56 -29.16 3.83
N LEU A 109 14.69 -29.42 2.86
CA LEU A 109 14.20 -28.40 1.94
C LEU A 109 13.21 -27.45 2.65
N PRO A 110 13.15 -26.16 2.30
CA PRO A 110 12.28 -25.19 2.95
C PRO A 110 10.79 -25.59 2.95
N PHE A 111 10.34 -26.20 1.85
CA PHE A 111 8.97 -26.70 1.68
C PHE A 111 8.79 -28.15 2.14
N GLY A 112 9.86 -28.84 2.52
CA GLY A 112 9.88 -30.28 2.75
C GLY A 112 8.95 -30.74 3.86
N LYS A 113 9.07 -30.15 5.05
CA LYS A 113 8.24 -30.54 6.21
C LYS A 113 6.75 -30.34 5.95
N VAL A 114 6.38 -29.20 5.36
CA VAL A 114 4.98 -28.86 5.07
C VAL A 114 4.47 -29.71 3.90
N GLY A 115 5.24 -29.80 2.83
CA GLY A 115 4.92 -30.54 1.61
C GLY A 115 4.75 -32.04 1.84
N VAL A 116 5.61 -32.68 2.65
CA VAL A 116 5.49 -34.11 2.97
C VAL A 116 4.18 -34.39 3.71
N ASN A 117 3.85 -33.59 4.74
CA ASN A 117 2.61 -33.77 5.49
C ASN A 117 1.37 -33.57 4.60
N LYS A 118 1.41 -32.61 3.68
CA LYS A 118 0.31 -32.31 2.76
C LYS A 118 0.18 -33.36 1.66
N ALA A 119 1.28 -33.81 1.08
CA ALA A 119 1.29 -34.88 0.08
C ALA A 119 0.83 -36.22 0.67
N LEU A 120 1.16 -36.52 1.93
CA LEU A 120 0.64 -37.69 2.64
C LEU A 120 -0.88 -37.58 2.89
N ALA A 121 -1.36 -36.42 3.34
CA ALA A 121 -2.78 -36.19 3.56
C ALA A 121 -3.60 -36.24 2.26
N ALA A 122 -3.02 -35.82 1.14
CA ALA A 122 -3.60 -35.91 -0.20
C ALA A 122 -3.49 -37.32 -0.81
N GLY A 123 -2.77 -38.24 -0.16
CA GLY A 123 -2.56 -39.61 -0.65
C GLY A 123 -1.65 -39.71 -1.88
N TRP A 124 -0.84 -38.68 -2.17
CA TRP A 124 0.08 -38.64 -3.31
C TRP A 124 1.34 -39.48 -3.08
N ILE A 125 1.78 -39.55 -1.83
CA ILE A 125 2.96 -40.31 -1.40
C ILE A 125 2.61 -41.23 -0.23
N SER A 126 3.44 -42.24 0.02
CA SER A 126 3.40 -43.14 1.17
C SER A 126 4.78 -43.21 1.84
N ILE A 127 4.80 -43.59 3.13
CA ILE A 127 6.03 -43.80 3.89
C ILE A 127 6.35 -45.29 3.91
N ASP A 128 7.55 -45.65 3.50
CA ASP A 128 8.12 -46.99 3.66
C ASP A 128 9.24 -46.97 4.71
N LYS A 129 9.19 -47.92 5.66
CA LYS A 129 10.16 -48.07 6.76
C LYS A 129 10.89 -49.42 6.71
N SER A 130 10.69 -50.20 5.65
CA SER A 130 11.11 -51.61 5.58
C SER A 130 12.63 -51.78 5.47
N GLY A 131 13.35 -50.78 4.95
CA GLY A 131 14.79 -50.85 4.69
C GLY A 131 15.70 -50.22 5.75
N GLY A 132 15.24 -50.07 7.00
CA GLY A 132 16.01 -49.43 8.08
C GLY A 132 16.18 -47.90 7.97
N THR A 133 15.80 -47.32 6.83
CA THR A 133 15.71 -45.88 6.58
C THR A 133 14.30 -45.52 6.13
N VAL A 134 13.84 -44.31 6.48
CA VAL A 134 12.48 -43.86 6.15
C VAL A 134 12.47 -43.27 4.74
N ARG A 135 11.80 -43.96 3.81
CA ARG A 135 11.67 -43.56 2.40
C ARG A 135 10.25 -43.09 2.11
N LEU A 136 10.14 -42.15 1.18
CA LEU A 136 8.90 -41.71 0.60
C LEU A 136 8.76 -42.36 -0.77
N LEU A 137 7.58 -42.91 -1.06
CA LEU A 137 7.24 -43.54 -2.33
C LEU A 137 6.03 -42.84 -2.94
N ARG A 138 5.93 -42.77 -4.27
CA ARG A 138 4.71 -42.29 -4.92
C ARG A 138 3.60 -43.33 -4.79
N LYS A 139 2.39 -42.85 -4.49
CA LYS A 139 1.18 -43.67 -4.40
C LYS A 139 0.23 -43.40 -5.56
N SER A 140 0.12 -42.15 -6.00
CA SER A 140 -0.63 -41.77 -7.21
C SER A 140 0.33 -41.40 -8.33
N ASN A 141 0.01 -41.78 -9.57
CA ASN A 141 0.81 -41.40 -10.74
C ASN A 141 0.28 -40.13 -11.42
N ASP A 142 -1.01 -39.83 -11.26
CA ASP A 142 -1.64 -38.60 -11.74
C ASP A 142 -1.99 -37.73 -10.53
N VAL A 143 -1.25 -36.64 -10.37
CA VAL A 143 -1.53 -35.61 -9.36
C VAL A 143 -1.69 -34.27 -10.05
N VAL A 144 -2.71 -33.52 -9.64
CA VAL A 144 -3.00 -32.18 -10.16
C VAL A 144 -2.75 -31.16 -9.07
N ASP A 145 -1.93 -30.15 -9.36
CA ASP A 145 -1.64 -29.06 -8.43
C ASP A 145 -2.79 -28.05 -8.36
N THR A 146 -3.87 -28.46 -7.69
CA THR A 146 -5.08 -27.63 -7.52
C THR A 146 -4.80 -26.37 -6.71
N VAL A 147 -3.85 -26.42 -5.77
CA VAL A 147 -3.48 -25.28 -4.91
C VAL A 147 -2.82 -24.20 -5.73
N ARG A 148 -1.88 -24.56 -6.61
CA ARG A 148 -1.28 -23.61 -7.55
C ARG A 148 -2.34 -22.99 -8.46
N ALA A 149 -3.23 -23.79 -9.05
CA ALA A 149 -4.28 -23.28 -9.93
C ALA A 149 -5.21 -22.28 -9.22
N GLN A 150 -5.56 -22.54 -7.96
CA GLN A 150 -6.35 -21.62 -7.14
C GLN A 150 -5.59 -20.33 -6.80
N LEU A 151 -4.30 -20.41 -6.50
CA LEU A 151 -3.47 -19.23 -6.24
C LEU A 151 -3.26 -18.38 -7.51
N GLU A 152 -3.06 -19.02 -8.67
CA GLU A 152 -2.99 -18.33 -9.97
C GLU A 152 -4.30 -17.62 -10.29
N ALA A 153 -5.44 -18.30 -10.10
CA ALA A 153 -6.76 -17.71 -10.28
C ALA A 153 -6.97 -16.47 -9.38
N LEU A 154 -6.56 -16.55 -8.10
CA LEU A 154 -6.61 -15.40 -7.20
C LEU A 154 -5.67 -14.27 -7.62
N ASN A 155 -4.49 -14.59 -8.15
CA ASN A 155 -3.50 -13.60 -8.56
C ASN A 155 -3.98 -12.75 -9.76
N ILE A 156 -4.75 -13.37 -10.68
CA ILE A 156 -5.36 -12.67 -11.83
C ILE A 156 -6.72 -12.03 -11.51
N GLY A 157 -7.21 -12.16 -10.27
CA GLY A 157 -8.51 -11.63 -9.84
C GLY A 157 -9.71 -12.44 -10.32
N ALA A 158 -9.53 -13.71 -10.69
CA ALA A 158 -10.62 -14.62 -11.01
C ALA A 158 -11.36 -15.09 -9.74
N VAL A 159 -12.62 -15.48 -9.92
CA VAL A 159 -13.46 -15.97 -8.82
C VAL A 159 -13.03 -17.38 -8.43
N VAL A 160 -12.70 -17.56 -7.15
CA VAL A 160 -12.36 -18.86 -6.54
C VAL A 160 -13.41 -19.20 -5.48
N ASP A 161 -13.70 -20.49 -5.31
CA ASP A 161 -14.65 -20.99 -4.30
C ASP A 161 -14.31 -20.43 -2.91
N PRO A 162 -15.26 -19.78 -2.20
CA PRO A 162 -15.05 -19.28 -0.84
C PRO A 162 -14.47 -20.31 0.13
N LYS A 163 -14.80 -21.60 -0.03
CA LYS A 163 -14.23 -22.67 0.81
C LYS A 163 -12.74 -22.85 0.55
N ALA A 164 -12.31 -22.83 -0.70
CA ALA A 164 -10.91 -22.90 -1.09
C ALA A 164 -10.14 -21.67 -0.58
N VAL A 165 -10.71 -20.47 -0.70
CA VAL A 165 -10.10 -19.24 -0.16
C VAL A 165 -9.92 -19.33 1.37
N ALA A 166 -10.90 -19.85 2.10
CA ALA A 166 -10.80 -20.06 3.53
C ALA A 166 -9.69 -21.06 3.91
N GLU A 167 -9.50 -22.12 3.13
CA GLU A 167 -8.39 -23.06 3.31
C GLU A 167 -7.04 -22.40 3.03
N LEU A 168 -6.89 -21.69 1.91
CA LEU A 168 -5.67 -20.98 1.56
C LEU A 168 -5.28 -19.94 2.63
N LYS A 169 -6.28 -19.25 3.20
CA LYS A 169 -6.08 -18.31 4.32
C LYS A 169 -5.62 -19.03 5.59
N LYS A 170 -6.22 -20.19 5.93
CA LYS A 170 -5.79 -21.02 7.06
C LYS A 170 -4.36 -21.55 6.88
N ARG A 171 -3.96 -21.83 5.63
CA ARG A 171 -2.60 -22.22 5.23
C ARG A 171 -1.62 -21.05 5.17
N LYS A 172 -2.06 -19.79 5.37
CA LYS A 172 -1.24 -18.56 5.26
C LYS A 172 -0.64 -18.32 3.86
N LEU A 173 -1.25 -18.89 2.82
CA LEU A 173 -0.85 -18.69 1.42
C LEU A 173 -1.42 -17.39 0.85
N VAL A 174 -2.51 -16.91 1.45
CA VAL A 174 -3.11 -15.61 1.15
C VAL A 174 -3.38 -14.85 2.44
N SER A 175 -3.31 -13.53 2.37
CA SER A 175 -3.62 -12.62 3.45
C SER A 175 -4.71 -11.64 3.03
N GLU A 176 -5.50 -11.20 4.01
CA GLU A 176 -6.50 -10.18 3.79
C GLU A 176 -5.83 -8.81 4.00
N VAL A 177 -5.86 -7.98 2.97
CA VAL A 177 -5.28 -6.65 2.94
C VAL A 177 -6.40 -5.63 2.95
N LEU A 178 -6.44 -4.81 3.99
CA LEU A 178 -7.34 -3.68 4.09
C LEU A 178 -6.75 -2.49 3.32
N THR A 179 -7.34 -2.16 2.18
CA THR A 179 -6.96 -0.98 1.41
C THR A 179 -7.87 0.17 1.83
N LYS A 180 -7.30 1.14 2.54
CA LYS A 180 -8.00 2.39 2.89
C LYS A 180 -7.91 3.37 1.74
N TYR A 181 -8.99 4.08 1.45
CA TYR A 181 -9.04 5.11 0.43
C TYR A 181 -9.99 6.22 0.85
N ILE A 182 -9.93 7.34 0.14
CA ILE A 182 -10.74 8.51 0.45
C ILE A 182 -11.65 8.77 -0.75
N ILE A 183 -12.93 8.95 -0.47
CA ILE A 183 -13.93 9.43 -1.42
C ILE A 183 -13.96 10.95 -1.32
N VAL A 184 -13.85 11.62 -2.45
CA VAL A 184 -13.71 13.07 -2.56
C VAL A 184 -14.88 13.63 -3.34
N LYS A 185 -15.51 14.68 -2.82
CA LYS A 185 -16.62 15.41 -3.45
C LYS A 185 -16.33 16.91 -3.47
N LYS A 186 -17.08 17.65 -4.29
CA LYS A 186 -17.06 19.13 -4.25
C LYS A 186 -17.51 19.62 -2.87
N GLY A 187 -16.77 20.58 -2.33
CA GLY A 187 -17.19 21.32 -1.15
C GLY A 187 -17.99 22.57 -1.49
N PRO A 188 -18.53 23.26 -0.48
CA PRO A 188 -19.34 24.46 -0.67
C PRO A 188 -18.56 25.63 -1.30
N ASN A 189 -17.24 25.70 -1.07
CA ASN A 189 -16.33 26.72 -1.59
C ASN A 189 -15.44 26.16 -2.71
N PHE A 190 -15.96 25.20 -3.49
CA PHE A 190 -15.18 24.53 -4.53
C PHE A 190 -14.62 25.52 -5.57
N THR A 191 -13.34 25.38 -5.88
CA THR A 191 -12.63 26.14 -6.91
C THR A 191 -11.63 25.24 -7.62
N THR A 192 -11.40 25.49 -8.90
CA THR A 192 -10.41 24.78 -9.71
C THR A 192 -9.01 25.37 -9.63
N LYS A 193 -8.88 26.57 -9.04
CA LYS A 193 -7.62 27.27 -8.83
C LYS A 193 -7.40 27.48 -7.34
N ILE A 194 -6.36 26.83 -6.82
CA ILE A 194 -5.89 27.03 -5.46
C ILE A 194 -4.88 28.16 -5.50
N SER A 195 -5.24 29.34 -5.01
CA SER A 195 -4.24 30.34 -4.66
C SER A 195 -3.57 29.91 -3.35
N LYS A 196 -2.23 29.81 -3.34
CA LYS A 196 -1.50 29.68 -2.07
C LYS A 196 -1.82 30.92 -1.23
N PRO A 197 -2.41 30.76 -0.04
CA PRO A 197 -2.65 31.90 0.83
C PRO A 197 -1.31 32.49 1.24
N GLU A 198 -1.24 33.81 1.25
CA GLU A 198 -0.03 34.53 1.65
C GLU A 198 0.22 34.33 3.14
N VAL A 199 1.48 34.12 3.51
CA VAL A 199 1.87 33.91 4.91
C VAL A 199 1.96 35.24 5.65
N ASP A 200 2.51 36.25 4.98
CA ASP A 200 2.77 37.56 5.56
C ASP A 200 2.28 38.69 4.67
N LEU A 201 1.95 39.82 5.30
CA LEU A 201 1.63 41.07 4.62
C LEU A 201 2.93 41.79 4.26
N THR A 202 3.21 41.97 2.96
CA THR A 202 4.42 42.68 2.50
C THR A 202 4.17 44.17 2.27
N PRO A 203 5.19 45.03 2.40
CA PRO A 203 5.08 46.46 2.10
C PRO A 203 4.57 46.75 0.68
N GLU A 204 5.00 45.96 -0.31
CA GLU A 204 4.57 46.08 -1.71
C GLU A 204 3.08 45.77 -1.87
N MET A 205 2.58 44.77 -1.14
CA MET A 205 1.15 44.44 -1.15
C MET A 205 0.32 45.60 -0.59
N ILE A 206 0.80 46.25 0.48
CA ILE A 206 0.16 47.44 1.06
C ILE A 206 0.14 48.59 0.05
N ALA A 207 1.29 48.89 -0.56
CA ALA A 207 1.44 49.98 -1.52
C ALA A 207 0.57 49.81 -2.77
N THR A 208 0.46 48.58 -3.27
CA THR A 208 -0.35 48.25 -4.46
C THR A 208 -1.83 48.00 -4.15
N GLY A 209 -2.19 47.85 -2.87
CA GLY A 209 -3.54 47.48 -2.44
C GLY A 209 -3.92 46.02 -2.74
N SER A 210 -3.00 45.20 -3.25
CA SER A 210 -3.26 43.80 -3.63
C SER A 210 -3.60 42.88 -2.46
N TRP A 211 -3.28 43.28 -1.23
CA TRP A 211 -3.65 42.56 0.01
C TRP A 211 -5.16 42.41 0.20
N LYS A 212 -5.98 43.32 -0.34
CA LYS A 212 -7.44 43.29 -0.18
C LYS A 212 -8.10 42.08 -0.86
N ASN A 213 -7.47 41.58 -1.93
CA ASN A 213 -8.02 40.53 -2.78
C ASN A 213 -7.32 39.18 -2.59
N LYS A 214 -6.33 39.10 -1.69
CA LYS A 214 -5.56 37.87 -1.42
C LYS A 214 -6.01 37.26 -0.11
N THR A 215 -6.08 35.94 -0.08
CA THR A 215 -6.34 35.15 1.13
C THR A 215 -5.04 34.96 1.90
N PHE A 216 -5.08 35.17 3.22
CA PHE A 216 -3.95 34.95 4.12
C PHE A 216 -4.13 33.67 4.91
N LYS A 217 -3.02 33.01 5.27
CA LYS A 217 -3.06 31.85 6.15
C LYS A 217 -3.51 32.30 7.54
N GLN A 218 -4.48 31.61 8.13
CA GLN A 218 -4.90 31.92 9.51
C GLN A 218 -3.72 31.73 10.46
N TYR A 219 -3.54 32.71 11.35
CA TYR A 219 -2.49 32.68 12.35
C TYR A 219 -2.81 31.67 13.44
N ASN A 220 -1.84 30.83 13.81
CA ASN A 220 -2.00 29.88 14.90
C ASN A 220 -1.73 30.59 16.25
N PHE A 221 -2.77 31.06 16.91
CA PHE A 221 -2.67 31.74 18.21
C PHE A 221 -2.28 30.82 19.37
N ASP A 222 -2.37 29.50 19.19
CA ASP A 222 -1.98 28.51 20.21
C ASP A 222 -0.47 28.23 20.22
N ALA A 223 0.26 28.69 19.20
CA ALA A 223 1.71 28.50 19.12
C ALA A 223 2.46 29.51 20.00
N LEU A 224 3.47 29.04 20.74
CA LEU A 224 4.41 29.95 21.41
C LEU A 224 5.17 30.77 20.35
N GLY A 225 5.08 32.09 20.47
CA GLY A 225 5.81 33.01 19.60
C GLY A 225 7.32 32.91 19.77
N VAL A 226 8.06 33.50 18.83
CA VAL A 226 9.52 33.61 18.91
C VAL A 226 9.88 34.52 20.08
N GLN A 227 10.62 33.99 21.05
CA GLN A 227 11.12 34.79 22.17
C GLN A 227 12.12 35.82 21.62
N PRO A 228 11.91 37.12 21.88
CA PRO A 228 12.85 38.14 21.43
C PRO A 228 14.21 37.93 22.11
N GLN A 229 15.29 38.15 21.37
CA GLN A 229 16.62 38.19 21.96
C GLN A 229 16.70 39.39 22.90
N CYS A 230 16.63 39.14 24.20
CA CYS A 230 16.80 40.16 25.23
C CYS A 230 18.04 39.87 26.09
N GLY A 231 18.64 40.96 26.61
CA GLY A 231 19.69 40.83 27.61
C GLY A 231 19.12 40.26 28.91
N HIS A 232 19.83 39.29 29.51
CA HIS A 232 19.40 38.68 30.76
C HIS A 232 20.29 39.20 31.90
N LEU A 233 19.67 39.77 32.94
CA LEU A 233 20.37 40.04 34.20
C LEU A 233 20.75 38.71 34.85
N HIS A 234 22.00 38.63 35.32
CA HIS A 234 22.50 37.47 36.04
C HIS A 234 21.57 37.16 37.25
N PRO A 235 21.11 35.91 37.45
CA PRO A 235 20.14 35.58 38.50
C PRO A 235 20.54 36.05 39.90
N LEU A 236 21.85 35.97 40.22
CA LEU A 236 22.40 36.43 41.51
C LEU A 236 22.29 37.94 41.73
N MET A 237 22.34 38.75 40.65
CA MET A 237 22.17 40.21 40.73
C MET A 237 20.70 40.61 40.90
N LYS A 238 19.76 39.75 40.48
CA LYS A 238 18.32 39.95 40.73
C LYS A 238 17.95 39.72 42.20
N LEU A 239 18.61 38.79 42.88
CA LEU A 239 18.39 38.52 44.31
C LEU A 239 18.93 39.60 45.26
N ARG A 240 19.96 40.36 44.83
CA ARG A 240 20.59 41.38 45.67
C ARG A 240 19.78 42.68 45.81
N ASN A 241 18.85 42.92 44.89
CA ASN A 241 18.07 44.17 44.84
C ASN A 241 16.66 44.02 45.46
N HIS A 242 16.43 42.97 46.24
CA HIS A 242 15.22 42.73 47.05
C HIS A 242 15.58 42.75 48.53
#